data_AF-B4E597-F1
#
_entry.id   AF-B4E597-F1
#
_cell.length_a   1.000
_cell.length_b   1.000
_cell.length_c   1.000
_cell.angle_alpha   90.00
_cell.angle_beta   90.00
_cell.angle_gamma   90.00
#
_symmetry.space_group_name_H-M   'P 1'
#
loop_
_entity.id
_entity.type
_entity.pdbx_description
1 polymer ?
#
loop_
_entity_poly.entity_id
_entity_poly.type
_entity_poly.pdbx_seq_one_letter_code
_entity_poly.pdbx_strand_id
1 'polypeptide(L)'
;MSTIHVIQGGTAAASLREALVQAGRDERVVGLLDDLGVGPLKGADETPDTRAAFWQHVLGDQIPDWNAEIEGEFARLDQLAMDTGQVVVWHAPSVGDKLLLRRVAYHLRNVPQRLNEVRLSAADLDAAQRASLSRTDQACATGMFSPAELARKRPVAAPISVLRIGRLALEWQEAKHLNAELRYWVSNTIKSGHYADLDALIVARAETDWQPARRLVGSIMAAADRGGLFVSDSIAWWRCRELAATGRLELQDDAPAALSSTQVRAAPAAAHR
;
A
#
# COMPACT_ATOMS: atom_id res chain seq x y z
N MET A 1 -1.97 -23.00 -21.08
CA MET A 1 -2.15 -21.55 -20.88
C MET A 1 -1.29 -21.13 -19.72
N SER A 2 -0.45 -20.11 -19.89
CA SER A 2 0.34 -19.54 -18.79
C SER A 2 -0.55 -18.71 -17.86
N THR A 3 -0.27 -18.76 -16.56
CA THR A 3 -0.90 -17.91 -15.54
C THR A 3 0.13 -16.90 -15.04
N ILE A 4 -0.29 -15.66 -14.89
CA ILE A 4 0.50 -14.57 -14.33
C ILE A 4 -0.23 -14.06 -13.10
N HIS A 5 0.43 -14.12 -11.96
CA HIS A 5 -0.11 -13.58 -10.72
C HIS A 5 0.37 -12.15 -10.50
N VAL A 6 -0.55 -11.28 -10.08
CA VAL A 6 -0.25 -9.89 -9.72
C VAL A 6 -0.61 -9.67 -8.26
N ILE A 7 0.31 -9.11 -7.48
CA ILE A 7 0.14 -8.91 -6.03
C ILE A 7 0.87 -7.65 -5.56
N GLN A 8 0.35 -6.98 -4.52
CA GLN A 8 0.95 -5.76 -3.98
C GLN A 8 2.14 -6.09 -3.08
N GLY A 9 3.27 -5.42 -3.30
CA GLY A 9 4.44 -5.42 -2.42
C GLY A 9 5.44 -6.54 -2.68
N GLY A 10 6.72 -6.26 -2.36
CA GLY A 10 7.83 -7.20 -2.57
C GLY A 10 7.73 -8.45 -1.71
N THR A 11 7.38 -8.28 -0.42
CA THR A 11 7.18 -9.39 0.53
C THR A 11 6.07 -10.33 0.07
N ALA A 12 4.91 -9.80 -0.34
CA ALA A 12 3.81 -10.63 -0.80
C ALA A 12 4.15 -11.38 -2.10
N ALA A 13 4.85 -10.71 -3.03
CA ALA A 13 5.34 -11.33 -4.25
C ALA A 13 6.34 -12.45 -3.97
N ALA A 14 7.25 -12.27 -3.01
CA ALA A 14 8.17 -13.32 -2.58
C ALA A 14 7.43 -14.51 -1.97
N SER A 15 6.50 -14.27 -1.03
CA SER A 15 5.68 -15.33 -0.44
C SER A 15 4.87 -16.11 -1.48
N LEU A 16 4.31 -15.42 -2.48
CA LEU A 16 3.55 -16.08 -3.54
C LEU A 16 4.44 -16.91 -4.47
N ARG A 17 5.65 -16.44 -4.80
CA ARG A 17 6.62 -17.23 -5.57
C ARG A 17 7.00 -18.49 -4.83
N GLU A 18 7.28 -18.38 -3.53
CA GLU A 18 7.59 -19.53 -2.69
C GLU A 18 6.42 -20.55 -2.67
N ALA A 19 5.19 -20.07 -2.52
CA ALA A 19 3.99 -20.89 -2.56
C ALA A 19 3.83 -21.67 -3.89
N LEU A 20 4.20 -21.05 -5.01
CA LEU A 20 4.15 -21.68 -6.33
C LEU A 20 5.26 -22.73 -6.50
N VAL A 21 6.49 -22.41 -6.10
CA VAL A 21 7.64 -23.33 -6.13
C VAL A 21 7.35 -24.58 -5.27
N GLN A 22 6.85 -24.41 -4.05
CA GLN A 22 6.46 -25.52 -3.17
C GLN A 22 5.37 -26.41 -3.77
N ALA A 23 4.52 -25.85 -4.64
CA ALA A 23 3.50 -26.59 -5.36
C ALA A 23 3.95 -27.16 -6.72
N GLY A 24 5.24 -27.06 -7.05
CA GLY A 24 5.80 -27.51 -8.33
C GLY A 24 5.29 -26.73 -9.54
N ARG A 25 4.99 -25.43 -9.37
CA ARG A 25 4.46 -24.54 -10.41
C ARG A 25 5.50 -23.52 -10.83
N ASP A 26 5.66 -23.35 -12.14
CA ASP A 26 6.51 -22.33 -12.76
C ASP A 26 5.67 -21.17 -13.32
N GLU A 27 4.71 -20.70 -12.53
CA GLU A 27 3.80 -19.61 -12.89
C GLU A 27 4.44 -18.24 -12.55
N ARG A 28 4.28 -17.24 -13.42
CA ARG A 28 4.95 -15.93 -13.27
C ARG A 28 4.30 -15.12 -12.16
N VAL A 29 5.11 -14.45 -11.32
CA VAL A 29 4.62 -13.50 -10.30
C VAL A 29 5.18 -12.10 -10.55
N VAL A 30 4.26 -11.16 -10.77
CA VAL A 30 4.50 -9.72 -10.89
C VAL A 30 4.10 -9.06 -9.57
N GLY A 31 5.08 -8.60 -8.79
CA GLY A 31 4.83 -7.70 -7.67
C GLY A 31 4.74 -6.26 -8.19
N LEU A 32 3.82 -5.46 -7.67
CA LEU A 32 3.81 -4.00 -7.84
C LEU A 32 4.02 -3.38 -6.46
N LEU A 33 5.09 -2.59 -6.30
CA LEU A 33 5.60 -2.04 -5.06
C LEU A 33 4.94 -0.71 -4.67
N ASP A 34 4.48 0.08 -5.65
CA ASP A 34 3.93 1.41 -5.41
C ASP A 34 2.68 1.36 -4.50
N ASP A 35 2.75 2.02 -3.34
CA ASP A 35 1.58 2.23 -2.48
C ASP A 35 0.74 3.40 -3.01
N LEU A 36 -0.27 3.04 -3.79
CA LEU A 36 -1.21 3.98 -4.41
C LEU A 36 -2.18 4.61 -3.38
N GLY A 37 -2.20 4.12 -2.14
CA GLY A 37 -3.02 4.66 -1.05
C GLY A 37 -2.62 6.06 -0.60
N VAL A 38 -1.44 6.52 -0.99
CA VAL A 38 -0.82 7.76 -0.54
C VAL A 38 -0.19 8.52 -1.71
N GLY A 39 -0.25 9.85 -1.64
CA GLY A 39 0.40 10.73 -2.60
C GLY A 39 -0.37 10.91 -3.91
N PRO A 40 0.20 11.72 -4.82
CA PRO A 40 -0.45 12.07 -6.08
C PRO A 40 -0.61 10.84 -6.97
N LEU A 41 -1.76 10.74 -7.63
CA LEU A 41 -2.05 9.75 -8.69
C LEU A 41 -2.32 10.37 -10.06
N LYS A 42 -2.44 11.70 -10.14
CA LYS A 42 -2.50 12.40 -11.42
C LYS A 42 -1.19 12.16 -12.17
N GLY A 43 -1.26 11.59 -13.37
CA GLY A 43 -0.05 11.27 -14.14
C GLY A 43 0.56 9.90 -13.82
N ALA A 44 -0.01 9.12 -12.88
CA ALA A 44 0.61 7.90 -12.37
C ALA A 44 0.68 6.72 -13.36
N ASP A 45 0.07 6.81 -14.54
CA ASP A 45 0.31 5.84 -15.63
C ASP A 45 0.83 6.54 -16.90
N GLU A 46 1.14 7.83 -16.81
CA GLU A 46 1.54 8.66 -17.94
C GLU A 46 3.06 8.89 -17.93
N THR A 47 3.63 9.21 -16.77
CA THR A 47 5.07 9.42 -16.58
C THR A 47 5.51 8.96 -15.18
N PRO A 48 6.73 8.41 -15.01
CA PRO A 48 7.20 7.98 -13.70
C PRO A 48 7.47 9.14 -12.73
N ASP A 49 7.78 10.33 -13.25
CA ASP A 49 8.32 11.49 -12.54
C ASP A 49 7.56 11.85 -11.26
N THR A 50 6.22 11.91 -11.33
CA THR A 50 5.40 12.37 -10.19
C THR A 50 5.41 11.37 -9.03
N ARG A 51 5.35 10.07 -9.33
CA ARG A 51 5.40 9.03 -8.28
C ARG A 51 6.82 8.86 -7.75
N ALA A 52 7.82 8.91 -8.63
CA ALA A 52 9.22 8.82 -8.25
C ALA A 52 9.63 9.97 -7.31
N ALA A 53 9.27 11.21 -7.65
CA ALA A 53 9.53 12.38 -6.82
C ALA A 53 8.83 12.29 -5.45
N PHE A 54 7.59 11.78 -5.43
CA PHE A 54 6.87 11.54 -4.18
C PHE A 54 7.62 10.54 -3.29
N TRP A 55 8.01 9.38 -3.81
CA TRP A 55 8.73 8.38 -3.01
C TRP A 55 10.12 8.82 -2.58
N GLN A 56 10.84 9.56 -3.43
CA GLN A 56 12.11 10.17 -3.05
C GLN A 56 11.93 11.16 -1.89
N HIS A 57 10.85 11.93 -1.86
CA HIS A 57 10.55 12.81 -0.74
C HIS A 57 10.17 12.04 0.55
N VAL A 58 9.41 10.95 0.42
CA VAL A 58 9.00 10.10 1.55
C VAL A 58 10.16 9.33 2.17
N LEU A 59 11.05 8.76 1.36
CA LEU A 59 12.09 7.85 1.84
C LEU A 59 13.48 8.51 1.89
N GLY A 60 13.61 9.72 1.33
CA GLY A 60 14.89 10.40 1.14
C GLY A 60 15.67 9.78 -0.02
N ASP A 61 16.95 10.15 -0.12
CA ASP A 61 17.88 9.62 -1.12
C ASP A 61 18.32 8.17 -0.84
N GLN A 62 17.56 7.42 -0.02
CA GLN A 62 17.82 6.02 0.21
C GLN A 62 17.44 5.20 -1.02
N ILE A 63 18.39 4.37 -1.46
CA ILE A 63 18.27 3.34 -2.51
C ILE A 63 16.94 2.58 -2.32
N PRO A 64 16.14 2.37 -3.38
CA PRO A 64 16.51 2.37 -4.80
C PRO A 64 16.32 3.71 -5.55
N ASP A 65 16.82 3.74 -6.79
CA ASP A 65 16.42 4.75 -7.78
C ASP A 65 14.91 4.62 -8.05
N TRP A 66 14.13 5.53 -7.49
CA TRP A 66 12.68 5.54 -7.60
C TRP A 66 12.18 5.78 -9.01
N ASN A 67 12.94 6.48 -9.87
CA ASN A 67 12.53 6.62 -11.27
C ASN A 67 12.61 5.26 -11.98
N ALA A 68 13.72 4.55 -11.83
CA ALA A 68 13.89 3.23 -12.40
C ALA A 68 12.87 2.21 -11.85
N GLU A 69 12.55 2.27 -10.56
CA GLU A 69 11.55 1.36 -9.95
C GLU A 69 10.14 1.61 -10.53
N ILE A 70 9.72 2.87 -10.62
CA ILE A 70 8.40 3.23 -11.17
C ILE A 70 8.34 2.95 -12.68
N GLU A 71 9.40 3.24 -13.44
CA GLU A 71 9.49 2.87 -14.85
C GLU A 71 9.39 1.35 -15.03
N GLY A 72 10.06 0.58 -14.17
CA GLY A 72 9.95 -0.87 -14.12
C GLY A 72 8.54 -1.35 -13.81
N GLU A 73 7.75 -0.63 -13.01
CA GLU A 73 6.31 -0.94 -12.83
C GLU A 73 5.50 -0.72 -14.09
N PHE A 74 5.73 0.38 -14.80
CA PHE A 74 5.00 0.67 -16.03
C PHE A 74 5.29 -0.42 -17.07
N ALA A 75 6.55 -0.80 -17.24
CA ALA A 75 6.96 -1.90 -18.10
C ALA A 75 6.29 -3.23 -17.70
N ARG A 76 6.15 -3.52 -16.41
CA ARG A 76 5.42 -4.70 -15.91
C ARG A 76 3.94 -4.65 -16.30
N LEU A 77 3.27 -3.50 -16.18
CA LEU A 77 1.86 -3.32 -16.56
C LEU A 77 1.65 -3.43 -18.08
N ASP A 78 2.53 -2.85 -18.88
CA ASP A 78 2.47 -2.95 -20.34
C ASP A 78 2.69 -4.39 -20.80
N GLN A 79 3.66 -5.09 -20.22
CA GLN A 79 3.86 -6.51 -20.47
C GLN A 79 2.63 -7.34 -20.10
N LEU A 80 1.97 -7.06 -18.97
CA LEU A 80 0.72 -7.74 -18.60
C LEU A 80 -0.37 -7.54 -19.66
N ALA A 81 -0.50 -6.33 -20.20
CA ALA A 81 -1.48 -6.02 -21.24
C ALA A 81 -1.16 -6.72 -22.56
N MET A 82 0.13 -6.79 -22.95
CA MET A 82 0.59 -7.42 -24.21
C MET A 82 0.65 -8.95 -24.18
N ASP A 83 0.80 -9.56 -23.00
CA ASP A 83 0.83 -11.03 -22.86
C ASP A 83 -0.52 -11.67 -23.24
N THR A 84 -0.55 -13.00 -23.42
CA THR A 84 -1.77 -13.78 -23.68
C THR A 84 -2.21 -14.64 -22.49
N GLY A 85 -1.38 -14.74 -21.44
CA GLY A 85 -1.65 -15.53 -20.24
C GLY A 85 -2.84 -15.02 -19.42
N GLN A 86 -3.42 -15.92 -18.62
CA GLN A 86 -4.46 -15.56 -17.65
C GLN A 86 -3.83 -14.74 -16.52
N VAL A 87 -4.47 -13.63 -16.12
CA VAL A 87 -3.97 -12.75 -15.06
C VAL A 87 -4.81 -12.96 -13.82
N VAL A 88 -4.17 -13.31 -12.70
CA VAL A 88 -4.82 -13.51 -11.40
C VAL A 88 -4.34 -12.42 -10.45
N VAL A 89 -5.24 -11.49 -10.10
CA VAL A 89 -4.94 -10.40 -9.16
C VAL A 89 -5.29 -10.82 -7.73
N TRP A 90 -4.29 -10.80 -6.86
CA TRP A 90 -4.46 -11.07 -5.42
C TRP A 90 -4.69 -9.77 -4.68
N HIS A 91 -5.74 -9.71 -3.87
CA HIS A 91 -6.03 -8.53 -3.07
C HIS A 91 -6.69 -8.88 -1.75
N ALA A 92 -6.29 -8.15 -0.70
CA ALA A 92 -6.88 -8.15 0.62
C ALA A 92 -7.70 -6.86 0.85
N PRO A 93 -8.41 -6.69 1.97
CA PRO A 93 -9.18 -5.48 2.28
C PRO A 93 -8.33 -4.26 2.71
N SER A 94 -7.17 -4.03 2.08
CA SER A 94 -6.36 -2.80 2.24
C SER A 94 -6.63 -1.82 1.09
N VAL A 95 -6.49 -0.51 1.31
CA VAL A 95 -6.69 0.48 0.23
C VAL A 95 -5.69 0.30 -0.92
N GLY A 96 -4.43 -0.04 -0.60
CA GLY A 96 -3.38 -0.30 -1.59
C GLY A 96 -3.74 -1.45 -2.53
N ASP A 97 -4.15 -2.61 -1.99
CA ASP A 97 -4.55 -3.77 -2.79
C ASP A 97 -5.80 -3.48 -3.63
N LYS A 98 -6.71 -2.67 -3.08
CA LYS A 98 -7.93 -2.25 -3.78
C LYS A 98 -7.62 -1.30 -4.93
N LEU A 99 -6.63 -0.42 -4.80
CA LEU A 99 -6.16 0.43 -5.89
C LEU A 99 -5.36 -0.36 -6.92
N LEU A 100 -4.52 -1.30 -6.49
CA LEU A 100 -3.82 -2.24 -7.37
C LEU A 100 -4.81 -2.95 -8.31
N LEU A 101 -5.88 -3.55 -7.75
CA LEU A 101 -6.90 -4.24 -8.54
C LEU A 101 -7.53 -3.33 -9.60
N ARG A 102 -7.80 -2.07 -9.25
CA ARG A 102 -8.37 -1.06 -10.15
C ARG A 102 -7.41 -0.69 -11.27
N ARG A 103 -6.15 -0.44 -10.93
CA ARG A 103 -5.09 -0.14 -11.90
C ARG A 103 -4.90 -1.30 -12.88
N VAL A 104 -4.78 -2.54 -12.39
CA VAL A 104 -4.65 -3.73 -13.26
C VAL A 104 -5.89 -3.92 -14.14
N ALA A 105 -7.09 -3.78 -13.57
CA ALA A 105 -8.33 -3.85 -14.35
C ALA A 105 -8.41 -2.77 -15.43
N TYR A 106 -7.92 -1.56 -15.15
CA TYR A 106 -7.79 -0.50 -16.15
C TYR A 106 -6.86 -0.93 -17.28
N HIS A 107 -5.64 -1.40 -17.01
CA HIS A 107 -4.70 -1.81 -18.06
C HIS A 107 -5.20 -3.01 -18.89
N LEU A 108 -5.94 -3.94 -18.29
CA LEU A 108 -6.47 -5.13 -18.99
C LEU A 108 -7.92 -4.99 -19.50
N ARG A 109 -8.53 -3.80 -19.43
CA ARG A 109 -9.94 -3.58 -19.81
C ARG A 109 -10.32 -3.98 -21.23
N ASN A 110 -9.33 -4.01 -22.15
CA ASN A 110 -9.52 -4.39 -23.56
C ASN A 110 -9.42 -5.92 -23.79
N VAL A 111 -9.01 -6.69 -22.77
CA VAL A 111 -8.91 -8.15 -22.79
C VAL A 111 -9.50 -8.76 -21.51
N PRO A 112 -10.76 -8.40 -21.17
CA PRO A 112 -11.35 -8.66 -19.85
C PRO A 112 -11.47 -10.16 -19.51
N GLN A 113 -11.56 -11.03 -20.51
CA GLN A 113 -11.64 -12.48 -20.37
C GLN A 113 -10.40 -13.12 -19.73
N ARG A 114 -9.28 -12.40 -19.65
CA ARG A 114 -8.04 -12.86 -19.01
C ARG A 114 -8.02 -12.59 -17.51
N LEU A 115 -8.90 -11.73 -17.01
CA LEU A 115 -8.77 -11.19 -15.65
C LEU A 115 -9.54 -12.04 -14.64
N ASN A 116 -8.78 -12.55 -13.68
CA ASN A 116 -9.23 -13.35 -12.56
C ASN A 116 -8.78 -12.67 -11.26
N GLU A 117 -9.40 -13.03 -10.15
CA GLU A 117 -8.99 -12.57 -8.82
C GLU A 117 -8.93 -13.69 -7.80
N VAL A 118 -8.06 -13.50 -6.82
CA VAL A 118 -8.13 -14.19 -5.53
C VAL A 118 -8.40 -13.13 -4.46
N ARG A 119 -9.51 -13.29 -3.75
CA ARG A 119 -9.89 -12.43 -2.63
C ARG A 119 -9.36 -13.04 -1.34
N LEU A 120 -8.50 -12.29 -0.66
CA LEU A 120 -7.99 -12.60 0.67
C LEU A 120 -8.81 -11.83 1.72
N SER A 121 -8.83 -12.36 2.94
CA SER A 121 -9.49 -11.76 4.09
C SER A 121 -8.77 -12.13 5.38
N ALA A 122 -9.04 -11.44 6.49
CA ALA A 122 -8.51 -11.81 7.79
C ALA A 122 -8.86 -13.26 8.22
N ALA A 123 -9.98 -13.80 7.71
CA ALA A 123 -10.36 -15.19 7.95
C ALA A 123 -9.44 -16.21 7.26
N ASP A 124 -8.60 -15.76 6.32
CA ASP A 124 -7.63 -16.60 5.63
C ASP A 124 -6.24 -16.57 6.31
N LEU A 125 -6.03 -15.67 7.30
CA LEU A 125 -4.83 -15.65 8.14
C LEU A 125 -4.86 -16.74 9.22
N ASP A 126 -3.70 -17.13 9.72
CA ASP A 126 -3.56 -18.03 10.86
C ASP A 126 -4.17 -17.42 12.13
N ALA A 127 -4.41 -18.25 13.15
CA ALA A 127 -5.10 -17.81 14.35
C ALA A 127 -4.30 -16.75 15.14
N ALA A 128 -2.97 -16.84 15.15
CA ALA A 128 -2.11 -15.92 15.90
C ALA A 128 -2.02 -14.55 15.22
N GLN A 129 -1.83 -14.53 13.91
CA GLN A 129 -1.86 -13.32 13.07
C GLN A 129 -3.22 -12.66 13.07
N ARG A 130 -4.30 -13.46 12.99
CA ARG A 130 -5.67 -12.91 13.10
C ARG A 130 -5.92 -12.31 14.47
N ALA A 131 -5.44 -12.94 15.55
CA ALA A 131 -5.57 -12.40 16.89
C ALA A 131 -4.74 -11.13 17.12
N SER A 132 -3.65 -10.94 16.37
CA SER A 132 -2.84 -9.72 16.43
C SER A 132 -3.42 -8.56 15.62
N LEU A 133 -4.44 -8.79 14.79
CA LEU A 133 -5.18 -7.71 14.13
C LEU A 133 -5.95 -6.91 15.18
N SER A 134 -5.46 -5.72 15.51
CA SER A 134 -6.12 -4.80 16.44
C SER A 134 -7.32 -4.05 15.82
N ARG A 135 -7.73 -4.39 14.60
CA ARG A 135 -8.72 -3.65 13.81
C ARG A 135 -10.13 -4.24 13.94
N THR A 136 -11.11 -3.39 14.22
CA THR A 136 -12.53 -3.78 14.24
C THR A 136 -13.08 -4.11 12.85
N ASP A 137 -12.54 -3.50 11.80
CA ASP A 137 -12.93 -3.76 10.40
C ASP A 137 -12.25 -5.01 9.79
N GLN A 138 -11.35 -5.65 10.53
CA GLN A 138 -10.60 -6.83 10.11
C GLN A 138 -9.86 -6.62 8.76
N ALA A 139 -9.45 -5.38 8.46
CA ALA A 139 -8.65 -5.12 7.28
C ALA A 139 -7.26 -5.76 7.40
N CYS A 140 -6.75 -6.27 6.28
CA CYS A 140 -5.41 -6.84 6.15
C CYS A 140 -4.85 -6.56 4.75
N ALA A 141 -3.54 -6.71 4.59
CA ALA A 141 -2.83 -6.55 3.31
C ALA A 141 -2.26 -7.89 2.83
N THR A 142 -2.04 -8.04 1.53
CA THR A 142 -1.42 -9.25 0.93
C THR A 142 -0.07 -9.61 1.55
N GLY A 143 0.72 -8.62 1.99
CA GLY A 143 2.00 -8.84 2.66
C GLY A 143 1.93 -9.53 4.02
N MET A 144 0.74 -9.68 4.60
CA MET A 144 0.55 -10.38 5.88
C MET A 144 0.44 -11.90 5.74
N PHE A 145 0.22 -12.40 4.52
CA PHE A 145 -0.02 -13.81 4.25
C PHE A 145 1.28 -14.57 4.00
N SER A 146 1.42 -15.69 4.68
CA SER A 146 2.50 -16.67 4.49
C SER A 146 2.35 -17.41 3.14
N PRO A 147 3.44 -18.03 2.64
CA PRO A 147 3.38 -18.89 1.46
C PRO A 147 2.31 -19.99 1.56
N ALA A 148 2.17 -20.62 2.72
CA ALA A 148 1.19 -21.71 2.94
C ALA A 148 -0.26 -21.23 2.82
N GLU A 149 -0.57 -20.04 3.34
CA GLU A 149 -1.91 -19.45 3.25
C GLU A 149 -2.26 -19.06 1.82
N LEU A 150 -1.31 -18.46 1.09
CA LEU A 150 -1.47 -18.13 -0.32
C LEU A 150 -1.66 -19.39 -1.17
N ALA A 151 -0.87 -20.44 -0.92
CA ALA A 151 -1.02 -21.73 -1.60
C ALA A 151 -2.43 -22.32 -1.44
N ARG A 152 -2.98 -22.26 -0.22
CA ARG A 152 -4.34 -22.74 0.09
C ARG A 152 -5.43 -21.93 -0.63
N LYS A 153 -5.21 -20.64 -0.88
CA LYS A 153 -6.18 -19.77 -1.56
C LYS A 153 -6.06 -19.76 -3.08
N ARG A 154 -4.96 -20.26 -3.66
CA ARG A 154 -4.79 -20.33 -5.11
C ARG A 154 -5.96 -20.99 -5.86
N PRO A 155 -6.53 -22.13 -5.42
CA PRO A 155 -7.61 -22.79 -6.15
C PRO A 155 -8.91 -21.98 -6.25
N VAL A 156 -9.08 -20.91 -5.45
CA VAL A 156 -10.29 -20.07 -5.47
C VAL A 156 -10.20 -18.93 -6.48
N ALA A 157 -9.17 -18.89 -7.32
CA ALA A 157 -9.06 -17.93 -8.40
C ALA A 157 -10.31 -17.99 -9.29
N ALA A 158 -10.97 -16.84 -9.46
CA ALA A 158 -12.25 -16.77 -10.17
C ALA A 158 -12.23 -15.62 -11.19
N PRO A 159 -12.91 -15.78 -12.34
CA PRO A 159 -13.00 -14.73 -13.36
C PRO A 159 -13.73 -13.51 -12.80
N ILE A 160 -13.28 -12.32 -13.20
CA ILE A 160 -13.99 -11.07 -12.91
C ILE A 160 -14.98 -10.79 -14.05
N SER A 161 -16.22 -10.46 -13.72
CA SER A 161 -17.21 -10.11 -14.75
C SER A 161 -16.80 -8.85 -15.52
N VAL A 162 -17.09 -8.81 -16.82
CA VAL A 162 -16.79 -7.66 -17.71
C VAL A 162 -17.34 -6.34 -17.13
N LEU A 163 -18.57 -6.36 -16.58
CA LEU A 163 -19.18 -5.20 -15.93
C LEU A 163 -18.36 -4.71 -14.72
N ARG A 164 -17.84 -5.64 -13.89
CA ARG A 164 -17.00 -5.27 -12.75
C ARG A 164 -15.64 -4.73 -13.21
N ILE A 165 -15.07 -5.26 -14.28
CA ILE A 165 -13.81 -4.77 -14.87
C ILE A 165 -13.98 -3.32 -15.33
N GLY A 166 -15.05 -3.03 -16.08
CA GLY A 166 -15.38 -1.67 -16.52
C GLY A 166 -15.52 -0.69 -15.36
N ARG A 167 -16.23 -1.09 -14.30
CA ARG A 167 -16.35 -0.27 -13.07
C ARG A 167 -15.01 -0.05 -12.38
N LEU A 168 -14.20 -1.09 -12.19
CA LEU A 168 -12.88 -0.98 -11.56
C LEU A 168 -11.96 -0.04 -12.35
N ALA A 169 -12.02 -0.12 -13.68
CA ALA A 169 -11.27 0.76 -14.57
C ALA A 169 -11.71 2.22 -14.46
N LEU A 170 -13.02 2.48 -14.33
CA LEU A 170 -13.55 3.83 -14.10
C LEU A 170 -13.13 4.37 -12.73
N GLU A 171 -13.26 3.56 -11.67
CA GLU A 171 -12.84 3.93 -10.31
C GLU A 171 -11.33 4.25 -10.24
N TRP A 172 -10.50 3.61 -11.07
CA TRP A 172 -9.09 3.98 -11.22
C TRP A 172 -8.93 5.39 -11.81
N GLN A 173 -9.63 5.68 -12.90
CA GLN A 173 -9.59 7.01 -13.54
C GLN A 173 -10.08 8.11 -12.58
N GLU A 174 -11.14 7.84 -11.82
CA GLU A 174 -11.63 8.74 -10.77
C GLU A 174 -10.58 8.97 -9.68
N ALA A 175 -9.89 7.92 -9.22
CA ALA A 175 -8.83 8.05 -8.22
C ALA A 175 -7.64 8.91 -8.72
N LYS A 176 -7.29 8.79 -10.01
CA LYS A 176 -6.29 9.67 -10.65
C LYS A 176 -6.77 11.11 -10.77
N HIS A 177 -8.05 11.31 -11.13
CA HIS A 177 -8.63 12.64 -11.29
C HIS A 177 -8.74 13.39 -9.96
N LEU A 178 -9.26 12.73 -8.91
CA LEU A 178 -9.39 13.30 -7.57
C LEU A 178 -8.04 13.63 -6.94
N ASN A 179 -6.99 12.86 -7.26
CA ASN A 179 -5.61 13.13 -6.88
C ASN A 179 -5.41 13.44 -5.37
N ALA A 180 -6.16 12.75 -4.51
CA ALA A 180 -6.10 12.94 -3.07
C ALA A 180 -4.71 12.62 -2.49
N GLU A 181 -4.38 13.25 -1.36
CA GLU A 181 -3.14 13.02 -0.61
C GLU A 181 -3.16 11.66 0.10
N LEU A 182 -4.31 11.31 0.70
CA LEU A 182 -4.57 10.01 1.32
C LEU A 182 -5.83 9.39 0.71
N ARG A 183 -5.87 8.06 0.69
CA ARG A 183 -7.02 7.27 0.27
C ARG A 183 -7.39 6.27 1.35
N TYR A 184 -8.68 6.19 1.63
CA TYR A 184 -9.25 5.31 2.65
C TYR A 184 -10.08 4.23 1.99
N TRP A 185 -10.08 3.04 2.57
CA TRP A 185 -11.01 1.97 2.19
C TRP A 185 -12.11 1.87 3.23
N VAL A 186 -13.30 2.40 2.91
CA VAL A 186 -14.44 2.45 3.85
C VAL A 186 -15.69 1.97 3.14
N SER A 187 -16.39 1.02 3.76
CA SER A 187 -17.68 0.52 3.24
C SER A 187 -17.62 0.10 1.77
N ASN A 188 -16.52 -0.57 1.38
CA ASN A 188 -16.27 -1.00 0.00
C ASN A 188 -16.10 0.14 -1.03
N THR A 189 -15.74 1.34 -0.57
CA THR A 189 -15.49 2.52 -1.41
C THR A 189 -14.14 3.15 -1.09
N ILE A 190 -13.55 3.82 -2.08
CA ILE A 190 -12.35 4.63 -1.88
C ILE A 190 -12.79 6.05 -1.53
N LYS A 191 -12.35 6.55 -0.37
CA LYS A 191 -12.57 7.95 0.04
C LYS A 191 -11.26 8.72 -0.01
N SER A 192 -11.36 9.99 -0.41
CA SER A 192 -10.23 10.93 -0.38
C SER A 192 -10.05 11.49 1.02
N GLY A 193 -8.82 11.75 1.41
CA GLY A 193 -8.51 12.57 2.58
C GLY A 193 -7.14 13.24 2.45
N HIS A 194 -6.71 13.84 3.56
CA HIS A 194 -5.61 14.79 3.59
C HIS A 194 -4.51 14.35 4.54
N TYR A 195 -3.27 14.79 4.29
CA TYR A 195 -2.18 14.55 5.24
C TYR A 195 -2.47 15.13 6.63
N ALA A 196 -3.25 16.21 6.69
CA ALA A 196 -3.72 16.82 7.93
C ALA A 196 -4.46 15.83 8.84
N ASP A 197 -5.16 14.84 8.28
CA ASP A 197 -5.88 13.81 9.05
C ASP A 197 -4.88 12.90 9.82
N LEU A 198 -3.80 12.52 9.14
CA LEU A 198 -2.71 11.74 9.74
C LEU A 198 -1.89 12.59 10.72
N ASP A 199 -1.63 13.85 10.38
CA ASP A 199 -0.88 14.79 11.21
C ASP A 199 -1.59 15.12 12.54
N ALA A 200 -2.92 15.22 12.52
CA ALA A 200 -3.73 15.41 13.71
C ALA A 200 -3.62 14.18 14.63
N LEU A 201 -3.66 12.98 14.06
CA LEU A 201 -3.49 11.73 14.80
C LEU A 201 -2.08 11.62 15.42
N ILE A 202 -1.05 12.01 14.69
CA ILE A 202 0.34 11.99 15.18
C ILE A 202 0.49 12.89 16.40
N VAL A 203 0.04 14.15 16.32
CA VAL A 203 0.18 15.09 17.44
C VAL A 203 -0.69 14.72 18.63
N ALA A 204 -1.89 14.17 18.42
CA ALA A 204 -2.71 13.66 19.51
C ALA A 204 -2.07 12.48 20.28
N ARG A 205 -1.05 11.83 19.70
CA ARG A 205 -0.34 10.67 20.29
C ARG A 205 1.09 10.98 20.71
N ALA A 206 1.62 12.13 20.32
CA ALA A 206 2.96 12.53 20.71
C ALA A 206 2.98 12.90 22.20
N GLU A 207 3.89 12.30 22.95
CA GLU A 207 4.11 12.60 24.37
C GLU A 207 5.00 13.84 24.52
N THR A 208 4.86 14.57 25.63
CA THR A 208 5.72 15.72 25.95
C THR A 208 7.13 15.29 26.34
N ASP A 209 7.27 14.08 26.88
CA ASP A 209 8.56 13.47 27.19
C ASP A 209 9.12 12.75 25.97
N TRP A 210 10.45 12.59 25.94
CA TRP A 210 11.13 11.85 24.88
C TRP A 210 10.71 10.38 24.87
N GLN A 211 10.30 9.90 23.70
CA GLN A 211 9.97 8.49 23.48
C GLN A 211 10.58 7.97 22.18
N PRO A 212 10.79 6.64 22.03
CA PRO A 212 11.27 6.07 20.78
C PRO A 212 10.30 6.33 19.62
N ALA A 213 10.80 6.83 18.48
CA ALA A 213 9.97 7.14 17.31
C ALA A 213 9.19 5.93 16.79
N ARG A 214 9.81 4.74 16.80
CA ARG A 214 9.14 3.46 16.48
C ARG A 214 7.88 3.18 17.33
N ARG A 215 7.85 3.62 18.59
CA ARG A 215 6.70 3.44 19.48
C ARG A 215 5.55 4.35 19.03
N LEU A 216 5.86 5.62 18.78
CA LEU A 216 4.88 6.57 18.24
C LEU A 216 4.33 6.08 16.91
N VAL A 217 5.19 5.72 15.94
CA VAL A 217 4.80 5.19 14.62
C VAL A 217 3.91 3.96 14.74
N GLY A 218 4.29 2.95 15.54
CA GLY A 218 3.44 1.78 15.74
C GLY A 218 2.07 2.13 16.32
N SER A 219 2.01 3.11 17.23
CA SER A 219 0.75 3.59 17.81
C SER A 219 -0.14 4.33 16.80
N ILE A 220 0.47 5.04 15.84
CA ILE A 220 -0.22 5.74 14.75
C ILE A 220 -0.79 4.73 13.77
N MET A 221 0.00 3.75 13.34
CA MET A 221 -0.45 2.67 12.45
C MET A 221 -1.67 1.98 13.06
N ALA A 222 -1.58 1.55 14.32
CA ALA A 222 -2.69 0.90 15.03
C ALA A 222 -3.95 1.79 15.19
N ALA A 223 -3.82 3.11 15.10
CA ALA A 223 -4.92 4.05 15.26
C ALA A 223 -5.53 4.54 13.95
N ALA A 224 -4.70 4.85 12.95
CA ALA A 224 -5.11 5.14 11.57
C ALA A 224 -5.97 4.01 11.02
N ASP A 225 -5.60 2.79 11.39
CA ASP A 225 -6.31 1.58 11.09
C ASP A 225 -7.78 1.57 11.55
N ARG A 226 -8.14 2.28 12.62
CA ARG A 226 -9.55 2.36 13.04
C ARG A 226 -10.41 3.23 12.12
N GLY A 227 -9.79 4.06 11.29
CA GLY A 227 -10.46 4.96 10.35
C GLY A 227 -10.56 4.44 8.91
N GLY A 228 -10.15 3.20 8.64
CA GLY A 228 -10.09 2.66 7.27
C GLY A 228 -8.89 3.14 6.46
N LEU A 229 -7.93 3.80 7.10
CA LEU A 229 -6.61 4.09 6.53
C LEU A 229 -5.70 2.87 6.76
N PHE A 230 -4.77 2.61 5.83
CA PHE A 230 -3.77 1.55 5.95
C PHE A 230 -2.41 2.20 5.72
N VAL A 231 -1.74 2.59 6.81
CA VAL A 231 -0.50 3.39 6.75
C VAL A 231 0.70 2.50 7.03
N SER A 232 1.72 2.58 6.17
CA SER A 232 3.02 1.96 6.44
C SER A 232 3.84 2.78 7.45
N ASP A 233 4.79 2.12 8.09
CA ASP A 233 5.76 2.79 8.97
C ASP A 233 6.49 3.94 8.28
N SER A 234 6.82 3.77 7.01
CA SER A 234 7.51 4.73 6.16
C SER A 234 6.70 6.01 5.97
N ILE A 235 5.39 5.90 5.72
CA ILE A 235 4.50 7.06 5.59
C ILE A 235 4.26 7.73 6.94
N ALA A 236 4.00 6.97 7.99
CA ALA A 236 3.84 7.51 9.34
C ALA A 236 5.11 8.26 9.79
N TRP A 237 6.28 7.69 9.51
CA TRP A 237 7.56 8.31 9.84
C TRP A 237 7.84 9.56 9.00
N TRP A 238 7.59 9.52 7.69
CA TRP A 238 7.69 10.71 6.84
C TRP A 238 6.85 11.86 7.38
N ARG A 239 5.58 11.61 7.75
CA ARG A 239 4.73 12.64 8.35
C ARG A 239 5.26 13.16 9.69
N CYS A 240 5.84 12.32 10.54
CA CYS A 240 6.52 12.80 11.75
C CYS A 240 7.65 13.79 11.43
N ARG A 241 8.43 13.55 10.35
CA ARG A 241 9.50 14.48 9.94
C ARG A 241 8.94 15.79 9.39
N GLU A 242 7.86 15.74 8.62
CA GLU A 242 7.15 16.94 8.14
C GLU A 242 6.63 17.80 9.30
N LEU A 243 6.13 17.14 10.36
CA LEU A 243 5.70 17.82 11.58
C LEU A 243 6.86 18.38 12.40
N ALA A 244 8.03 17.73 12.39
CA ALA A 244 9.23 18.27 13.01
C ALA A 244 9.75 19.51 12.25
N ALA A 245 9.75 19.47 10.92
CA ALA A 245 10.15 20.59 10.07
C ALA A 245 9.26 21.83 10.26
N THR A 246 8.00 21.63 10.66
CA THR A 246 7.03 22.71 10.98
C THR A 246 6.98 23.07 12.47
N GLY A 247 7.86 22.49 13.30
CA GLY A 247 7.96 22.80 14.73
C GLY A 247 6.82 22.26 15.59
N ARG A 248 6.06 21.26 15.11
CA ARG A 248 4.99 20.59 15.88
C ARG A 248 5.50 19.37 16.65
N LEU A 249 6.61 18.79 16.23
CA LEU A 249 7.35 17.75 16.93
C LEU A 249 8.80 18.19 17.08
N GLU A 250 9.51 17.56 18.02
CA GLU A 250 10.96 17.65 18.12
C GLU A 250 11.56 16.26 17.94
N LEU A 251 12.64 16.17 17.18
CA LEU A 251 13.44 14.96 16.98
C LEU A 251 14.78 15.15 17.66
N GLN A 252 15.24 14.14 18.41
CA GLN A 252 16.50 14.25 19.16
C GLN A 252 17.74 14.19 18.26
N ASP A 253 17.62 13.48 17.13
CA ASP A 253 18.66 13.36 16.12
C ASP A 253 18.23 14.08 14.84
N ASP A 254 19.13 14.85 14.25
CA ASP A 254 18.94 15.45 12.92
C ASP A 254 19.01 14.41 11.78
N ALA A 255 19.33 13.14 12.10
CA ALA A 255 19.44 12.07 11.12
C ALA A 255 18.05 11.62 10.62
N PRO A 256 17.60 12.02 9.41
CA PRO A 256 16.20 11.89 8.99
C PRO A 256 15.76 10.44 8.72
N ALA A 257 16.71 9.50 8.64
CA ALA A 257 16.49 8.18 8.08
C ALA A 257 16.28 7.07 9.12
N ALA A 258 16.66 7.25 10.38
CA ALA A 258 16.80 6.14 11.33
C ALA A 258 15.64 6.04 12.34
N LEU A 259 14.44 5.62 11.87
CA LEU A 259 13.26 5.38 12.72
C LEU A 259 13.55 4.54 13.99
N SER A 260 14.48 3.58 13.89
CA SER A 260 14.82 2.65 14.97
C SER A 260 15.60 3.28 16.13
N SER A 261 16.37 4.34 15.89
CA SER A 261 17.23 4.99 16.89
C SER A 261 16.72 6.36 17.34
N THR A 262 15.91 7.04 16.53
CA THR A 262 15.44 8.40 16.82
C THR A 262 14.47 8.43 18.01
N GLN A 263 14.65 9.43 18.90
CA GLN A 263 13.64 9.82 19.88
C GLN A 263 12.81 11.00 19.35
N VAL A 264 11.55 11.05 19.74
CA VAL A 264 10.58 12.09 19.36
C VAL A 264 9.79 12.54 20.58
N ARG A 265 9.38 13.81 20.58
CA ARG A 265 8.38 14.36 21.52
C ARG A 265 7.51 15.41 20.83
N ALA A 266 6.38 15.73 21.44
CA ALA A 266 5.58 16.89 21.08
C ALA A 266 6.39 18.17 21.32
N ALA A 267 6.31 19.12 20.38
CA ALA A 267 6.89 20.44 20.61
C ALA A 267 6.11 21.16 21.73
N PRO A 268 6.78 21.86 22.66
CA PRO A 268 6.11 22.65 23.66
C PRO A 268 5.24 23.71 22.97
N ALA A 269 3.99 23.88 23.42
CA ALA A 269 3.13 24.93 22.92
C ALA A 269 3.88 26.26 23.04
N ALA A 270 4.07 26.96 21.92
CA ALA A 270 4.70 28.27 21.94
C ALA A 270 3.92 29.14 22.92
N ALA A 271 4.54 29.50 24.05
CA ALA A 271 3.96 30.48 24.96
C ALA A 271 3.82 31.77 24.14
N HIS A 272 2.57 32.10 23.76
CA HIS A 272 2.27 33.40 23.18
C HIS A 272 2.81 34.47 24.14
N ARG A 273 3.91 35.12 23.74
CA ARG A 273 4.39 36.37 24.33
C ARG A 273 3.73 37.53 23.60
#